data_AF-A0A4Q3SDW3-F1
#
_entry.id   AF-A0A4Q3SDW3-F1
#
_cell.length_a   1.000
_cell.length_b   1.000
_cell.length_c   1.000
_cell.angle_alpha   90.00
_cell.angle_beta   90.00
_cell.angle_gamma   90.00
#
_symmetry.space_group_name_H-M   'P 1'
#
loop_
_entity.id
_entity.type
_entity.pdbx_description
1 polymer ?
#
loop_
_entity_poly.entity_id
_entity_poly.type
_entity_poly.pdbx_seq_one_letter_code
_entity_poly.pdbx_strand_id
1 'polypeptide(L)' 'MKVVIIGGGFAGMNLAKKLASQSSIQVTLVDRNNYNFFPPLLYQVSTSFIEASNISYPFRKMFQHKDNLRFFNG' A
#
# COMPACT_ATOMS: atom_id res chain seq x y z
N MET A 1 7.12 12.18 15.48
CA MET A 1 7.49 12.70 14.13
C MET A 1 6.38 12.34 13.14
N LYS A 2 6.05 13.21 12.18
CA LYS A 2 5.04 12.93 11.15
C LYS A 2 5.71 12.77 9.79
N VAL A 3 5.37 11.71 9.07
CA VAL A 3 5.93 11.39 7.75
C VAL A 3 4.79 11.16 6.76
N VAL A 4 4.89 11.80 5.60
CA VAL A 4 3.99 11.56 4.47
C VAL A 4 4.75 10.80 3.40
N ILE A 5 4.16 9.70 2.92
CA ILE A 5 4.69 8.88 1.82
C ILE A 5 3.74 9.04 0.64
N ILE A 6 4.25 9.50 -0.50
CA ILE A 6 3.47 9.65 -1.72
C ILE A 6 3.77 8.45 -2.63
N GLY A 7 2.74 7.67 -2.94
CA GLY A 7 2.82 6.45 -3.73
C GLY A 7 2.86 5.19 -2.87
N GLY A 8 1.82 4.38 -2.96
CA GLY A 8 1.65 3.05 -2.34
C GLY A 8 2.14 1.90 -3.23
N GLY A 9 3.13 2.15 -4.09
CA GLY A 9 3.82 1.11 -4.83
C GLY A 9 4.75 0.26 -3.94
N PHE A 10 5.62 -0.54 -4.55
CA PHE A 10 6.51 -1.45 -3.83
C PHE A 10 7.39 -0.75 -2.79
N ALA A 11 8.06 0.34 -3.17
CA ALA A 11 8.96 1.07 -2.27
C ALA A 11 8.21 1.77 -1.13
N GLY A 12 7.15 2.51 -1.47
CA GLY A 12 6.35 3.24 -0.49
C GLY A 12 5.71 2.32 0.56
N MET A 13 5.24 1.15 0.14
CA MET A 13 4.70 0.14 1.05
C MET A 13 5.74 -0.44 2.00
N ASN A 14 6.93 -0.77 1.51
CA ASN A 14 7.98 -1.29 2.36
C ASN A 14 8.48 -0.23 3.35
N LEU A 15 8.62 1.01 2.90
CA LEU A 15 8.97 2.14 3.77
C LEU A 15 7.90 2.37 4.84
N ALA A 16 6.62 2.40 4.46
CA ALA A 16 5.51 2.59 5.39
C ALA A 16 5.49 1.51 6.47
N LYS A 17 5.68 0.23 6.10
CA LYS A 17 5.77 -0.89 7.05
C LYS A 17 6.96 -0.73 8.00
N LYS A 18 8.12 -0.33 7.48
CA LYS A 18 9.34 -0.15 8.28
C LYS A 18 9.22 1.03 9.25
N LEU A 19 8.61 2.13 8.84
CA LEU A 19 8.39 3.28 9.73
C LEU A 19 7.28 3.02 10.75
N ALA A 20 6.23 2.30 10.36
CA ALA A 20 5.14 1.94 11.26
C ALA A 20 5.51 0.88 12.31
N SER A 21 6.72 0.31 12.28
CA SER A 21 7.23 -0.48 13.41
C SER A 21 7.71 0.41 14.57
N GLN A 22 7.91 1.71 14.33
CA GLN A 22 8.32 2.68 15.33
C GLN A 22 7.10 3.49 15.79
N SER A 23 6.66 3.28 17.04
CA SER A 23 5.46 3.91 17.61
C SER A 23 5.52 5.43 17.70
N SER A 24 6.73 6.02 17.74
CA SER A 24 6.95 7.48 17.77
C SER A 24 6.77 8.17 16.41
N ILE A 25 6.56 7.39 15.34
CA ILE A 25 6.36 7.89 13.98
C ILE A 25 4.90 7.70 13.57
N GLN A 26 4.27 8.79 13.15
CA GLN A 26 2.96 8.77 12.50
C GLN A 26 3.17 8.83 10.98
N VAL A 27 2.69 7.81 10.27
CA VAL A 27 2.84 7.67 8.82
C VAL A 27 1.49 7.95 8.15
N THR A 28 1.50 8.81 7.13
CA THR A 28 0.37 8.98 6.21
C THR A 28 0.79 8.52 4.82
N LEU A 29 0.17 7.45 4.32
CA LEU A 29 0.35 7.00 2.94
C LEU A 29 -0.70 7.66 2.05
N VAL A 30 -0.25 8.34 1.00
CA VAL A 30 -1.10 8.97 -0.01
C VAL A 30 -0.91 8.23 -1.33
N ASP A 31 -1.99 7.71 -1.89
CA ASP A 31 -2.03 7.18 -3.25
C ASP A 31 -3.37 7.51 -3.90
N ARG A 32 -3.42 7.51 -5.24
CA ARG A 32 -4.66 7.69 -6.01
C ARG A 32 -5.53 6.44 -6.01
N ASN A 33 -4.93 5.28 -5.75
CA ASN A 33 -5.61 4.00 -5.66
C ASN A 33 -5.68 3.58 -4.19
N ASN A 34 -6.78 2.96 -3.77
CA ASN A 34 -6.92 2.44 -2.40
C ASN A 34 -6.33 1.03 -2.20
N TYR A 35 -5.53 0.57 -3.16
CA TYR A 35 -4.86 -0.72 -3.20
C TYR A 35 -3.45 -0.57 -3.77
N ASN A 36 -2.53 -1.44 -3.36
CA ASN A 36 -1.37 -1.73 -4.19
C ASN A 36 -1.69 -2.89 -5.12
N PHE A 37 -0.93 -3.02 -6.19
CA PHE A 37 -0.93 -4.23 -6.99
C PHE A 37 0.50 -4.68 -7.25
N PHE A 38 0.67 -5.87 -7.81
CA PHE A 38 1.96 -6.41 -8.21
C PHE A 38 2.14 -6.28 -9.73
N PRO A 39 2.81 -5.22 -10.22
CA PRO A 39 2.96 -4.96 -11.65
C PRO A 39 3.53 -6.13 -12.47
N PRO A 40 4.47 -6.95 -11.95
CA PRO A 40 5.03 -8.06 -12.72
C PRO A 40 4.00 -9.08 -13.21
N LEU A 41 2.80 -9.20 -12.60
CA LEU A 41 1.76 -10.14 -13.03
C LEU A 41 0.66 -9.49 -13.88
N LEU A 42 0.80 -8.22 -14.27
CA LEU A 42 -0.17 -7.53 -15.15
C LEU A 42 -0.43 -8.30 -16.44
N TYR A 43 0.60 -8.91 -17.03
CA TYR A 43 0.44 -9.66 -18.28
C TYR A 43 -0.52 -10.85 -18.14
N GLN A 44 -0.52 -11.52 -16.99
CA GLN A 44 -1.42 -12.65 -16.71
C GLN A 44 -2.87 -12.18 -16.54
N VAL A 45 -3.08 -10.98 -15.97
CA VAL A 45 -4.41 -10.37 -15.90
C VAL A 45 -4.87 -9.99 -17.31
N SER A 46 -4.02 -9.37 -18.11
CA SER A 46 -4.35 -8.96 -19.48
C SER A 46 -4.72 -10.13 -20.39
N THR A 47 -4.14 -11.31 -20.17
CA THR A 47 -4.48 -12.55 -20.89
C THR A 47 -5.64 -13.33 -20.27
N SER A 48 -6.31 -12.80 -19.25
CA SER A 48 -7.36 -13.47 -18.47
C SER A 48 -6.91 -14.78 -17.80
N PHE A 49 -5.61 -14.97 -17.60
CA PHE A 49 -5.06 -16.14 -16.91
C PHE A 49 -5.30 -16.07 -15.39
N ILE A 50 -5.35 -14.86 -14.82
CA ILE A 50 -5.71 -14.59 -13.42
C ILE A 50 -6.60 -13.36 -13.32
N GLU A 51 -7.33 -13.22 -12.22
CA GLU A 51 -8.13 -12.02 -11.96
C GLU A 51 -7.27 -10.87 -11.43
N ALA A 52 -7.71 -9.63 -11.67
CA ALA A 52 -7.09 -8.45 -11.07
C ALA A 52 -7.07 -8.52 -9.53
N SER A 53 -8.09 -9.15 -8.94
CA SER A 53 -8.22 -9.39 -7.50
C SER A 53 -7.02 -10.19 -6.95
N ASN A 54 -6.45 -11.11 -7.74
CA ASN A 54 -5.30 -11.94 -7.35
C ASN A 54 -4.00 -11.14 -7.22
N ILE A 55 -3.88 -10.00 -7.91
CA ILE A 55 -2.66 -9.17 -7.90
C ILE A 55 -2.83 -7.87 -7.12
N SER A 56 -4.04 -7.55 -6.65
CA SER A 56 -4.36 -6.31 -5.93
C SER A 56 -4.57 -6.57 -4.44
N TYR A 57 -4.10 -5.66 -3.58
CA TYR A 57 -4.30 -5.77 -2.14
C TYR A 57 -4.73 -4.41 -1.53
N PRO A 58 -5.92 -4.33 -0.89
CA PRO A 58 -6.41 -3.08 -0.32
C PRO A 58 -5.55 -2.57 0.83
N PHE A 59 -5.18 -1.28 0.82
CA PHE A 59 -4.38 -0.66 1.89
C PHE A 59 -5.06 -0.75 3.25
N ARG A 60 -6.39 -0.58 3.29
CA ARG A 60 -7.18 -0.71 4.53
C ARG A 60 -6.93 -2.04 5.23
N LYS A 61 -6.87 -3.14 4.48
CA LYS A 61 -6.64 -4.48 5.03
C LYS A 61 -5.18 -4.65 5.49
N MET A 62 -4.21 -4.07 4.77
CA MET A 62 -2.80 -4.14 5.16
C MET A 62 -2.51 -3.40 6.47
N PHE A 63 -3.22 -2.31 6.73
CA PHE A 63 -2.93 -1.41 7.84
C PHE A 63 -3.92 -1.49 8.99
N GLN A 64 -4.88 -2.42 8.95
CA GLN A 64 -5.95 -2.56 9.96
C GLN A 64 -5.46 -2.75 11.40
N HIS A 65 -4.20 -3.16 11.60
CA HIS A 65 -3.57 -3.38 12.91
C HIS A 65 -2.42 -2.39 13.19
N LYS A 66 -2.39 -1.26 12.49
CA LYS A 66 -1.35 -0.22 12.65
C LYS A 66 -1.99 1.08 13.09
N ASP A 67 -1.96 1.34 14.40
CA ASP A 67 -2.56 2.54 14.99
C ASP A 67 -1.88 3.85 14.56
N ASN A 68 -0.61 3.76 14.16
CA ASN A 68 0.23 4.88 13.75
C ASN A 68 0.39 5.03 12.22
N LEU A 69 -0.41 4.33 11.42
CA LEU A 69 -0.39 4.43 9.97
C LEU A 69 -1.80 4.71 9.42
N ARG A 70 -1.93 5.80 8.66
CA ARG A 70 -3.17 6.19 7.99
C ARG A 70 -3.01 6.18 6.48
N PHE A 71 -4.07 5.83 5.76
CA PHE A 71 -4.16 5.96 4.31
C PHE A 71 -5.05 7.15 3.95
N PHE A 72 -4.63 7.92 2.95
CA PHE A 72 -5.40 9.02 2.37
C PHE A 72 -5.51 8.81 0.86
N ASN A 73 -6.74 8.85 0.36
CA ASN A 73 -7.00 8.77 -1.07
C ASN A 73 -6.79 10.17 -1.68
N GLY A 74 -5.75 10.31 -2.50
CA GLY A 74 -5.36 11.57 -3.13
C GLY A 74 -5.99 11.82 -4.49
#